data_AF-A0A7S1S210-F1
#
_entry.id   AF-A0A7S1S210-F1
#
_cell.length_a   1.000
_cell.length_b   1.000
_cell.length_c   1.000
_cell.angle_alpha   90.00
_cell.angle_beta   90.00
_cell.angle_gamma   90.00
#
_symmetry.space_group_name_H-M   'P 1'
#
loop_
_entity.id
_entity.type
_entity.pdbx_description
1 polymer ?
#
loop_
_entity_poly.entity_id
_entity_poly.type
_entity_poly.pdbx_seq_one_letter_code
_entity_poly.pdbx_strand_id
1 'polypeptide(L)'
;MAIIKGQYFLDCLEQNKPFTHRAQIEAEAPGSIFEGKEAAKLWYKYGHMFLLVVSYCWLSKEHPDPNMFYLPYLKNVIEGMKAEYAIREVGIILDYTSFYQEPRSDDQQTSFKECLKLINVPYGHKDVTAVKFVTVPTEENRTYDDRGWTKFESDVIDSKPAAQGYIGSFNVLTCSSSAD
;
A
#
# COMPACT_ATOMS: atom_id res chain seq x y z
N MET A 1 -5.04 3.29 -11.40
CA MET A 1 -4.82 2.87 -10.00
C MET A 1 -4.83 4.12 -9.14
N ALA A 2 -5.62 4.15 -8.07
CA ALA A 2 -5.66 5.30 -7.17
C ALA A 2 -4.45 5.27 -6.21
N ILE A 3 -3.89 6.45 -5.93
CA ILE A 3 -2.82 6.62 -4.94
C ILE A 3 -3.43 7.34 -3.75
N ILE A 4 -3.45 6.66 -2.61
CA ILE A 4 -4.10 7.13 -1.39
C ILE A 4 -3.06 7.89 -0.55
N LYS A 5 -3.46 9.02 0.04
CA LYS A 5 -2.62 9.78 0.96
C LYS A 5 -2.38 8.97 2.23
N GLY A 6 -1.14 8.97 2.74
CA GLY A 6 -0.82 8.34 4.03
C GLY A 6 -1.71 8.84 5.15
N GLN A 7 -2.04 10.13 5.18
CA GLN A 7 -2.93 10.72 6.19
C GLN A 7 -4.28 9.99 6.32
N TYR A 8 -4.85 9.48 5.23
CA TYR A 8 -6.12 8.75 5.30
C TYR A 8 -6.08 7.52 6.21
N PHE A 9 -4.98 6.76 6.17
CA PHE A 9 -4.82 5.57 7.02
C PHE A 9 -4.58 5.97 8.48
N LEU A 10 -3.87 7.07 8.71
CA LEU A 10 -3.69 7.64 10.05
C LEU A 10 -5.03 8.07 10.65
N ASP A 11 -5.86 8.77 9.86
CA ASP A 11 -7.19 9.21 10.27
C ASP A 11 -8.12 8.02 10.57
N CYS A 12 -8.04 6.94 9.78
CA CYS A 12 -8.80 5.71 10.03
C CYS A 12 -8.43 5.09 11.38
N LEU A 13 -7.13 5.01 11.69
CA LEU A 13 -6.67 4.46 12.97
C LEU A 13 -7.06 5.35 14.15
N GLU A 14 -6.92 6.67 14.03
CA GLU A 14 -7.34 7.63 15.06
C GLU A 14 -8.84 7.55 15.34
N GLN A 15 -9.64 7.32 14.30
CA GLN A 15 -11.09 7.11 14.41
C GLN A 15 -11.48 5.69 14.80
N ASN A 16 -10.51 4.81 15.05
CA ASN A 16 -10.70 3.40 15.38
C ASN A 16 -11.63 2.68 14.40
N LYS A 17 -11.43 2.92 13.09
CA LYS A 17 -12.20 2.31 12.01
C LYS A 17 -11.27 1.70 10.95
N PRO A 18 -11.65 0.56 10.34
CA PRO A 18 -10.90 0.04 9.20
C PRO A 18 -10.94 1.05 8.05
N PHE A 19 -9.90 1.04 7.22
CA PHE A 19 -9.94 1.72 5.93
C PHE A 19 -11.03 1.09 5.04
N THR A 20 -11.42 1.75 3.96
CA THR A 20 -12.43 1.22 3.05
C THR A 20 -11.95 1.19 1.60
N HIS A 21 -12.68 0.49 0.74
CA HIS A 21 -12.35 0.37 -0.66
C HIS A 21 -12.50 1.71 -1.40
N ARG A 22 -11.85 1.81 -2.57
CA ARG A 22 -11.77 3.04 -3.37
C ARG A 22 -13.07 3.82 -3.53
N ALA A 23 -14.16 3.16 -3.93
CA ALA A 23 -15.42 3.84 -4.20
C ALA A 23 -15.99 4.56 -2.96
N GLN A 24 -15.81 4.00 -1.76
CA GLN A 24 -16.29 4.62 -0.53
C GLN A 24 -15.33 5.74 -0.08
N ILE A 25 -14.01 5.60 -0.33
CA ILE A 25 -13.06 6.72 -0.15
C ILE A 25 -13.47 7.91 -1.03
N GLU A 26 -13.78 7.68 -2.31
CA GLU A 26 -14.22 8.74 -3.22
C GLU A 26 -15.50 9.44 -2.74
N ALA A 27 -16.40 8.72 -2.09
CA ALA A 27 -17.66 9.27 -1.56
C ALA A 27 -17.49 10.00 -0.23
N GLU A 28 -16.74 9.44 0.71
CA GLU A 28 -16.67 9.91 2.11
C GLU A 28 -15.45 10.78 2.40
N ALA A 29 -14.35 10.56 1.68
CA ALA A 29 -13.08 11.24 1.89
C ALA A 29 -12.37 11.54 0.55
N PRO A 30 -13.00 12.25 -0.40
CA PRO A 30 -12.42 12.49 -1.73
C PRO A 30 -11.05 13.18 -1.69
N GLY A 31 -10.79 13.99 -0.66
CA GLY A 31 -9.49 14.65 -0.44
C GLY A 31 -8.35 13.70 -0.08
N SER A 32 -8.64 12.43 0.23
CA SER A 32 -7.67 11.39 0.58
C SER A 32 -7.02 10.71 -0.62
N ILE A 33 -7.49 10.97 -1.83
CA ILE A 33 -6.90 10.45 -3.06
C ILE A 33 -6.10 11.57 -3.73
N PHE A 34 -4.88 11.26 -4.16
CA PHE A 34 -4.11 12.22 -4.96
C PHE A 34 -4.71 12.42 -6.35
N GLU A 35 -4.68 13.66 -6.83
CA GLU A 35 -4.87 13.91 -8.26
C GLU A 35 -3.69 13.32 -9.05
N GLY A 36 -3.96 12.74 -10.22
CA GLY A 36 -2.97 11.97 -10.97
C GLY A 36 -1.73 12.77 -11.38
N LYS A 37 -1.89 14.02 -11.85
CA LYS A 37 -0.74 14.88 -12.21
C LYS A 37 0.04 15.32 -10.98
N GLU A 38 -0.64 15.57 -9.85
CA GLU A 38 0.03 15.87 -8.58
C GLU A 38 0.87 14.68 -8.10
N ALA A 39 0.29 13.48 -8.03
CA ALA A 39 1.01 12.27 -7.64
C ALA A 39 2.21 12.00 -8.55
N ALA A 40 2.05 12.16 -9.87
CA ALA A 40 3.14 12.00 -10.83
C ALA A 40 4.28 13.01 -10.62
N LYS A 41 3.96 14.28 -10.32
CA LYS A 41 4.97 15.31 -10.00
C LYS A 41 5.73 14.97 -8.72
N LEU A 42 5.03 14.55 -7.66
CA LEU A 42 5.64 14.16 -6.40
C LEU A 42 6.52 12.92 -6.57
N TRP A 43 6.05 11.94 -7.34
CA TRP A 43 6.82 10.75 -7.64
C TRP A 43 8.05 11.05 -8.51
N TYR A 44 7.95 11.91 -9.52
CA TYR A 44 9.11 12.34 -10.30
C TYR A 44 10.16 13.06 -9.44
N LYS A 45 9.71 13.83 -8.45
CA LYS A 45 10.58 14.60 -7.56
C LYS A 45 11.24 13.75 -6.48
N TYR A 46 10.49 12.85 -5.86
CA TYR A 46 10.90 12.15 -4.63
C TYR A 46 11.05 10.64 -4.79
N GLY A 47 10.51 10.05 -5.86
CA GLY A 47 10.62 8.63 -6.16
C GLY A 47 10.17 7.74 -4.99
N HIS A 48 11.08 6.84 -4.59
CA HIS A 48 10.87 5.84 -3.54
C HIS A 48 10.62 6.46 -2.15
N MET A 49 11.04 7.71 -1.93
CA MET A 49 10.78 8.42 -0.67
C MET A 49 9.29 8.77 -0.53
N PHE A 50 8.57 8.95 -1.65
CA PHE A 50 7.17 9.37 -1.66
C PHE A 50 6.19 8.23 -1.89
N LEU A 51 6.42 7.38 -2.89
CA LEU A 51 5.44 6.40 -3.34
C LEU A 51 5.74 5.03 -2.75
N LEU A 52 4.78 4.49 -2.02
CA LEU A 52 4.82 3.18 -1.39
C LEU A 52 3.82 2.22 -2.06
N VAL A 53 4.18 0.94 -2.11
CA VAL A 53 3.27 -0.16 -2.44
C VAL A 53 3.29 -1.18 -1.32
N VAL A 54 2.11 -1.64 -0.89
CA VAL A 54 1.96 -2.53 0.28
C VAL A 54 1.54 -3.92 -0.17
N SER A 55 2.36 -4.92 0.15
CA SER A 55 2.03 -6.34 0.02
C SER A 55 1.71 -6.93 1.40
N TYR A 56 0.57 -7.59 1.52
CA TYR A 56 0.01 -8.05 2.79
C TYR A 56 -1.04 -9.14 2.56
N CYS A 57 -1.33 -9.94 3.59
CA CYS A 57 -2.32 -11.00 3.48
C CYS A 57 -3.72 -10.47 3.74
N TRP A 58 -4.66 -10.73 2.83
CA TRP A 58 -6.09 -10.55 3.12
C TRP A 58 -6.51 -11.53 4.24
N LEU A 59 -7.03 -10.98 5.34
CA LEU A 59 -7.50 -11.72 6.52
C LEU A 59 -8.97 -12.16 6.43
N SER A 60 -9.76 -11.50 5.59
CA SER A 60 -11.09 -12.00 5.21
C SER A 60 -11.34 -11.77 3.73
N LYS A 61 -12.45 -12.34 3.22
CA LYS A 61 -12.85 -12.20 1.82
C LYS A 61 -13.43 -10.81 1.55
N GLU A 62 -14.12 -10.24 2.54
CA GLU A 62 -14.85 -8.99 2.43
C GLU A 62 -13.94 -7.78 2.65
N HIS A 63 -12.99 -7.89 3.58
CA HIS A 63 -12.06 -6.83 3.92
C HIS A 63 -10.69 -7.41 4.24
N PRO A 64 -9.60 -6.84 3.72
CA PRO A 64 -8.28 -7.45 3.89
C PRO A 64 -7.73 -7.29 5.31
N ASP A 65 -8.20 -6.31 6.07
CA ASP A 65 -7.78 -6.02 7.45
C ASP A 65 -8.96 -5.65 8.39
N PRO A 66 -9.94 -6.55 8.60
CA PRO A 66 -11.22 -6.21 9.24
C PRO A 66 -11.07 -5.76 10.70
N ASN A 67 -10.04 -6.28 11.38
CA ASN A 67 -9.76 -5.99 12.78
C ASN A 67 -8.62 -4.98 12.95
N MET A 68 -8.20 -4.29 11.87
CA MET A 68 -7.12 -3.31 11.88
C MET A 68 -5.79 -3.87 12.42
N PHE A 69 -5.48 -5.13 12.11
CA PHE A 69 -4.24 -5.77 12.49
C PHE A 69 -3.04 -5.10 11.79
N TYR A 70 -3.14 -4.80 10.50
CA TYR A 70 -2.04 -4.18 9.74
C TYR A 70 -1.97 -2.66 9.89
N LEU A 71 -3.11 -2.01 10.14
CA LEU A 71 -3.21 -0.56 10.16
C LEU A 71 -2.21 0.14 11.14
N PRO A 72 -1.95 -0.37 12.36
CA PRO A 72 -0.90 0.15 13.24
C PRO A 72 0.52 0.03 12.65
N TYR A 73 0.83 -1.08 11.96
CA TYR A 73 2.12 -1.24 11.27
C TYR A 73 2.25 -0.25 10.12
N LEU A 74 1.18 -0.06 9.35
CA LEU A 74 1.14 0.93 8.28
C LEU A 74 1.33 2.35 8.80
N LYS A 75 0.74 2.69 9.95
CA LYS A 75 1.01 3.97 10.63
C LYS A 75 2.50 4.15 10.91
N ASN A 76 3.15 3.16 11.52
CA ASN A 76 4.57 3.25 11.86
C ASN A 76 5.44 3.45 10.61
N VAL A 77 5.10 2.77 9.50
CA VAL A 77 5.77 2.97 8.21
C VAL A 77 5.54 4.38 7.67
N ILE A 78 4.31 4.88 7.67
CA ILE A 78 3.97 6.23 7.19
C ILE A 78 4.73 7.30 7.97
N GLU A 79 4.68 7.23 9.31
CA GLU A 79 5.35 8.19 10.19
C GLU A 79 6.87 8.11 10.04
N GLY A 80 7.43 6.89 9.96
CA GLY A 80 8.84 6.66 9.70
C GLY A 80 9.31 7.27 8.37
N MET A 81 8.57 7.04 7.28
CA MET A 81 8.90 7.62 5.97
C MET A 81 8.82 9.15 5.98
N LYS A 82 7.79 9.72 6.63
CA LYS A 82 7.63 11.18 6.76
C LYS A 82 8.79 11.80 7.55
N ALA A 83 9.20 11.15 8.63
CA ALA A 83 10.30 11.61 9.48
C ALA A 83 11.66 11.48 8.78
N GLU A 84 11.98 10.30 8.23
CA GLU A 84 13.27 10.00 7.60
C GLU A 84 13.56 10.93 6.41
N TYR A 85 12.55 11.17 5.57
CA TYR A 85 12.73 11.97 4.36
C TYR A 85 12.25 13.42 4.50
N ALA A 86 11.85 13.83 5.70
CA ALA A 86 11.29 15.16 5.99
C ALA A 86 10.18 15.58 5.00
N ILE A 87 9.36 14.61 4.56
CA ILE A 87 8.24 14.83 3.65
C ILE A 87 6.94 14.98 4.42
N ARG A 88 6.04 15.82 3.91
CA ARG A 88 4.75 16.10 4.55
C ARG A 88 3.73 14.97 4.35
N GLU A 89 3.84 14.26 3.24
CA GLU A 89 2.87 13.24 2.84
C GLU A 89 3.54 12.18 1.96
N VAL A 90 3.01 10.96 2.03
CA VAL A 90 3.35 9.82 1.18
C VAL A 90 2.14 9.38 0.36
N GLY A 91 2.41 8.82 -0.82
CA GLY A 91 1.42 8.14 -1.64
C GLY A 91 1.48 6.64 -1.38
N ILE A 92 0.32 6.01 -1.19
CA ILE A 92 0.21 4.58 -0.90
C ILE A 92 -0.61 3.92 -1.99
N ILE A 93 -0.05 2.84 -2.53
CA ILE A 93 -0.72 1.87 -3.37
C ILE A 93 -0.99 0.64 -2.51
N LEU A 94 -2.27 0.37 -2.27
CA LEU A 94 -2.74 -0.80 -1.55
C LEU A 94 -3.97 -1.29 -2.31
N ASP A 95 -3.88 -2.50 -2.86
CA ASP A 95 -4.81 -3.07 -3.84
C ASP A 95 -6.29 -2.81 -3.52
N TYR A 96 -6.72 -3.09 -2.29
CA TYR A 96 -8.10 -2.90 -1.82
C TYR A 96 -8.58 -1.45 -1.94
N THR A 97 -7.75 -0.50 -1.54
CA THR A 97 -8.05 0.95 -1.59
C THR A 97 -7.76 1.60 -2.94
N SER A 98 -6.85 1.02 -3.72
CA SER A 98 -6.39 1.55 -5.01
C SER A 98 -7.26 1.09 -6.19
N PHE A 99 -8.03 0.01 -6.00
CA PHE A 99 -8.87 -0.65 -7.01
C PHE A 99 -10.34 -0.52 -6.63
N TYR A 100 -11.22 -0.54 -7.63
CA TYR A 100 -12.65 -0.70 -7.37
C TYR A 100 -12.95 -2.15 -7.01
N GLN A 101 -13.63 -2.35 -5.89
CA GLN A 101 -14.14 -3.66 -5.43
C GLN A 101 -15.58 -3.87 -5.89
N GLU A 102 -16.06 -5.11 -5.85
CA GLU A 102 -17.46 -5.40 -6.16
C GLU A 102 -18.42 -4.81 -5.11
N PRO A 103 -19.62 -4.35 -5.50
CA PRO A 103 -20.15 -4.29 -6.87
C PRO A 103 -19.55 -3.13 -7.69
N ARG A 104 -19.18 -3.40 -8.96
CA ARG A 104 -18.60 -2.41 -9.88
C ARG A 104 -19.57 -1.97 -10.98
N SER A 105 -19.53 -0.69 -11.34
CA SER A 105 -20.08 -0.21 -12.62
C SER A 105 -19.20 -0.63 -13.81
N ASP A 106 -19.70 -0.49 -15.04
CA ASP A 106 -18.92 -0.83 -16.25
C ASP A 106 -17.62 -0.04 -16.37
N ASP A 107 -17.64 1.24 -15.99
CA ASP A 107 -16.45 2.09 -15.97
C ASP A 107 -15.46 1.65 -14.88
N GLN A 108 -15.97 1.30 -13.70
CA GLN A 108 -15.15 0.78 -12.60
C GLN A 108 -14.54 -0.58 -12.95
N GLN A 109 -15.29 -1.43 -13.65
CA GLN A 109 -14.84 -2.72 -14.15
C GLN A 109 -13.71 -2.56 -15.18
N THR A 110 -13.84 -1.58 -16.07
CA THR A 110 -12.78 -1.22 -17.03
C THR A 110 -11.54 -0.72 -16.29
N SER A 111 -11.71 0.22 -15.35
CA SER A 111 -10.62 0.73 -14.52
C SER A 111 -9.92 -0.38 -13.74
N PHE A 112 -10.66 -1.32 -13.15
CA PHE A 112 -10.11 -2.46 -12.43
C PHE A 112 -9.24 -3.33 -13.34
N LYS A 113 -9.72 -3.67 -14.54
CA LYS A 113 -8.96 -4.50 -15.50
C LYS A 113 -7.64 -3.83 -15.89
N GLU A 114 -7.65 -2.52 -16.09
CA GLU A 114 -6.42 -1.77 -16.37
C GLU A 114 -5.48 -1.74 -15.16
N CYS A 115 -6.00 -1.56 -13.94
CA CYS A 115 -5.18 -1.62 -12.74
C CYS A 115 -4.56 -3.02 -12.53
N LEU A 116 -5.31 -4.09 -12.80
CA LEU A 116 -4.85 -5.46 -12.64
C LEU A 116 -3.68 -5.81 -13.57
N LYS A 117 -3.66 -5.25 -14.79
CA LYS A 117 -2.51 -5.41 -15.71
C LYS A 117 -1.24 -4.74 -15.19
N LEU A 118 -1.38 -3.70 -14.36
CA LEU A 118 -0.29 -2.81 -13.96
C LEU A 118 0.18 -3.01 -12.53
N ILE A 119 -0.54 -3.75 -11.68
CA ILE A 119 -0.25 -3.86 -10.24
C ILE A 119 1.16 -4.36 -9.93
N ASN A 120 1.73 -5.21 -10.80
CA ASN A 120 3.07 -5.75 -10.62
C ASN A 120 4.18 -4.70 -10.87
N VAL A 121 3.87 -3.63 -11.61
CA VAL A 121 4.82 -2.57 -11.93
C VAL A 121 5.35 -1.87 -10.66
N PRO A 122 4.51 -1.31 -9.77
CA PRO A 122 5.02 -0.66 -8.56
C PRO A 122 5.79 -1.61 -7.64
N TYR A 123 5.42 -2.90 -7.56
CA TYR A 123 6.17 -3.87 -6.76
C TYR A 123 7.62 -4.03 -7.23
N GLY A 124 7.85 -4.09 -8.54
CA GLY A 124 9.19 -4.21 -9.13
C GLY A 124 9.90 -2.88 -9.43
N HIS A 125 9.26 -1.72 -9.22
CA HIS A 125 9.84 -0.44 -9.63
C HIS A 125 10.85 0.08 -8.61
N LYS A 126 12.04 0.49 -9.09
CA LYS A 126 13.14 0.98 -8.24
C LYS A 126 12.79 2.26 -7.46
N ASP A 127 12.00 3.14 -8.06
CA ASP A 127 11.57 4.41 -7.47
C ASP A 127 10.24 4.29 -6.72
N VAL A 128 9.86 3.10 -6.27
CA VAL A 128 8.71 2.87 -5.37
C VAL A 128 9.23 2.11 -4.17
N THR A 129 8.84 2.47 -2.96
CA THR A 129 9.17 1.68 -1.76
C THR A 129 8.16 0.55 -1.62
N ALA A 130 8.62 -0.69 -1.61
CA ALA A 130 7.77 -1.85 -1.36
C ALA A 130 7.76 -2.17 0.14
N VAL A 131 6.58 -2.33 0.72
CA VAL A 131 6.38 -2.67 2.13
C VAL A 131 5.74 -4.05 2.20
N LYS A 132 6.41 -5.01 2.83
CA LYS A 132 5.92 -6.38 3.02
C LYS A 132 5.48 -6.56 4.48
N PHE A 133 4.20 -6.77 4.70
CA PHE A 133 3.66 -7.22 5.99
C PHE A 133 3.59 -8.75 6.00
N VAL A 134 4.66 -9.37 6.50
CA VAL A 134 4.85 -10.83 6.45
C VAL A 134 4.25 -11.55 7.65
N THR A 135 3.95 -10.83 8.73
CA THR A 135 3.27 -11.39 9.92
C THR A 135 1.76 -11.40 9.70
N VAL A 136 1.10 -12.44 10.20
CA VAL A 136 -0.36 -12.58 10.25
C VAL A 136 -0.82 -12.77 11.70
N PRO A 137 -2.09 -12.51 12.04
CA PRO A 137 -2.65 -12.86 13.34
C PRO A 137 -2.42 -14.35 13.67
N THR A 138 -2.29 -14.67 14.96
CA THR A 138 -2.01 -16.04 15.43
C THR A 138 -3.11 -17.04 15.08
N GLU A 139 -4.32 -16.55 14.81
CA GLU A 139 -5.49 -17.34 14.42
C GLU A 139 -5.45 -17.75 12.93
N GLU A 140 -4.60 -17.12 12.12
CA GLU A 140 -4.47 -17.44 10.70
C GLU A 140 -3.67 -18.73 10.49
N ASN A 141 -4.32 -19.74 9.91
CA ASN A 141 -3.67 -21.03 9.60
C ASN A 141 -2.62 -20.93 8.50
N ARG A 142 -2.72 -19.93 7.62
CA ARG A 142 -1.78 -19.72 6.51
C ARG A 142 -0.91 -18.53 6.83
N THR A 143 0.39 -18.66 6.60
CA THR A 143 1.36 -17.57 6.69
C THR A 143 1.48 -16.82 5.37
N TYR A 144 2.25 -15.73 5.36
CA TYR A 144 2.45 -14.92 4.15
C TYR A 144 3.02 -15.72 2.98
N ASP A 145 3.95 -16.64 3.24
CA ASP A 145 4.56 -17.46 2.18
C ASP A 145 3.66 -18.62 1.70
N ASP A 146 2.66 -19.01 2.49
CA ASP A 146 1.69 -20.05 2.11
C ASP A 146 0.63 -19.55 1.11
N ARG A 147 0.60 -18.23 0.85
CA ARG A 147 -0.36 -17.59 -0.04
C ARG A 147 0.32 -17.27 -1.37
N GLY A 148 -0.22 -17.83 -2.46
CA GLY A 148 0.42 -17.74 -3.78
C GLY A 148 0.63 -16.31 -4.29
N TRP A 149 -0.32 -15.41 -4.04
CA TRP A 149 -0.22 -14.02 -4.50
C TRP A 149 0.84 -13.22 -3.74
N THR A 150 0.81 -13.25 -2.41
CA THR A 150 1.81 -12.59 -1.56
C THR A 150 3.20 -13.16 -1.78
N LYS A 151 3.32 -14.47 -1.97
CA LYS A 151 4.60 -15.10 -2.30
C LYS A 151 5.17 -14.58 -3.62
N PHE A 152 4.35 -14.53 -4.67
CA PHE A 152 4.72 -13.97 -5.97
C PHE A 152 5.15 -12.50 -5.86
N GLU A 153 4.38 -11.68 -5.15
CA GLU A 153 4.73 -10.27 -4.91
C GLU A 153 6.08 -10.13 -4.19
N SER A 154 6.35 -10.95 -3.17
CA SER A 154 7.65 -10.94 -2.50
C SER A 154 8.79 -11.27 -3.46
N ASP A 155 8.64 -12.30 -4.29
CA ASP A 155 9.71 -12.69 -5.21
C ASP A 155 9.99 -11.59 -6.24
N VAL A 156 8.96 -10.86 -6.70
CA VAL A 156 9.11 -9.66 -7.56
C VAL A 156 9.81 -8.52 -6.81
N ILE A 157 9.40 -8.24 -5.58
CA ILE A 157 9.98 -7.19 -4.73
C ILE A 157 11.46 -7.49 -4.46
N ASP A 158 11.79 -8.73 -4.11
CA ASP A 158 13.15 -9.13 -3.75
C ASP A 158 14.09 -9.17 -4.96
N SER A 159 13.54 -9.24 -6.17
CA SER A 159 14.29 -9.18 -7.43
C SER A 159 14.50 -7.76 -7.97
N LYS A 160 13.92 -6.74 -7.32
CA LYS A 160 13.98 -5.36 -7.83
C LYS A 160 15.32 -4.69 -7.51
N PRO A 161 15.80 -3.79 -8.37
CA PRO A 161 17.00 -3.01 -8.05
C PRO A 161 16.73 -2.00 -6.93
N ALA A 162 17.77 -1.74 -6.13
CA ALA A 162 17.76 -0.70 -5.11
C ALA A 162 17.48 0.69 -5.72
N ALA A 163 16.92 1.59 -4.91
CA ALA A 163 16.74 2.97 -5.36
C ALA A 163 18.10 3.66 -5.51
N GLN A 164 18.20 4.54 -6.50
CA GLN A 164 19.43 5.26 -6.80
C GLN A 164 19.30 6.69 -6.24
N GLY A 165 20.03 7.00 -5.17
CA GLY A 165 19.94 8.28 -4.48
C GLY A 165 21.11 8.55 -3.52
N TYR A 166 21.30 9.83 -3.17
CA TYR A 166 22.34 10.30 -2.22
C TYR A 166 22.00 9.99 -0.76
N ILE A 167 20.74 9.71 -0.44
CA ILE A 167 20.23 9.40 0.90
C ILE A 167 19.37 8.14 0.78
N GLY A 168 19.84 7.03 1.35
CA GLY A 168 19.15 5.74 1.34
C GLY A 168 19.12 5.05 -0.03
N SER A 169 19.55 3.79 -0.08
CA SER A 169 19.31 2.90 -1.23
C SER A 169 18.16 1.93 -0.98
N PHE A 170 17.61 1.92 0.25
CA PHE A 170 16.59 0.98 0.68
C PHE A 170 15.20 1.41 0.16
N ASN A 171 14.63 0.60 -0.72
CA ASN A 171 13.29 0.75 -1.28
C ASN A 171 12.43 -0.50 -1.05
N VAL A 172 12.81 -1.29 -0.04
CA VAL A 172 12.10 -2.48 0.43
C VAL A 172 12.12 -2.46 1.96
N LEU A 173 10.93 -2.54 2.56
CA LEU A 173 10.73 -2.67 4.00
C LEU A 173 10.01 -3.99 4.26
N THR A 174 10.61 -4.88 5.04
CA THR A 174 9.95 -6.11 5.50
C THR A 174 9.61 -5.95 6.97
N CYS A 175 8.32 -5.83 7.29
CA CYS A 175 7.85 -5.72 8.65
C CYS A 175 7.38 -7.10 9.12
N SER A 176 8.08 -7.61 10.11
CA SER A 176 7.66 -8.77 10.91
C SER A 176 7.40 -8.29 12.34
N SER A 177 6.54 -8.99 13.07
CA SER A 177 6.46 -8.83 14.52
C SER A 177 7.83 -9.13 15.11
N SER A 178 8.35 -8.22 15.92
CA SER A 178 9.39 -8.55 16.88
C SER A 178 8.88 -9.77 17.67
N ALA A 179 9.62 -10.88 17.66
CA ALA A 179 9.39 -11.91 18.66
C ALA A 179 9.66 -11.25 20.02
N ASP A 180 8.61 -11.08 20.83
CA ASP A 180 8.75 -10.78 22.25
C ASP A 180 9.53 -11.88 22.96
#